data_AF-A0A7T8GRU1-F1
#
_entry.id   AF-A0A7T8GRU1-F1
#
_cell.length_a   1.000
_cell.length_b   1.000
_cell.length_c   1.000
_cell.angle_alpha   90.00
_cell.angle_beta   90.00
_cell.angle_gamma   90.00
#
_symmetry.space_group_name_H-M   'P 1'
#
loop_
_entity.id
_entity.type
_entity.pdbx_description
1 polymer ?
#
loop_
_entity_poly.entity_id
_entity_poly.type
_entity_poly.pdbx_seq_one_letter_code
_entity_poly.pdbx_strand_id
1 'polypeptide(L)'
;MLGRVSYAAAVTNVPRLTGPLKAARSIQVSINNAARSLLGVRASSHVWIDALLHKAGLPSLNGISVRAVAMETWKCFASRDGSNGDRNPVGKILFGAQGGIRSTRSSTAGLIRSPLPKSVATFVTSAAAIWNSSPQLRNAKTMREAHVVAKSLEK
;
A
#
# COMPACT_ATOMS: atom_id res chain seq x y z
N MET A 1 5.38 8.41 -15.51
CA MET A 1 6.22 8.72 -14.33
C MET A 1 5.73 8.10 -13.02
N LEU A 2 4.43 7.89 -12.78
CA LEU A 2 3.93 7.34 -11.49
C LEU A 2 4.50 5.95 -11.11
N GLY A 3 4.71 5.04 -12.07
CA GLY A 3 5.07 3.64 -11.76
C GLY A 3 6.40 3.44 -11.02
N ARG A 4 7.45 4.22 -11.36
CA ARG A 4 8.76 4.11 -10.66
C ARG A 4 8.72 4.71 -9.26
N VAL A 5 7.95 5.79 -9.08
CA VAL A 5 7.72 6.42 -7.78
C VAL A 5 6.95 5.48 -6.86
N SER A 6 5.98 4.73 -7.38
CA SER A 6 5.24 3.72 -6.62
C SER A 6 6.13 2.63 -6.02
N TYR A 7 7.06 2.07 -6.81
CA TYR A 7 7.99 1.04 -6.32
C TYR A 7 8.94 1.58 -5.25
N ALA A 8 9.54 2.75 -5.47
CA ALA A 8 10.41 3.38 -4.48
C ALA A 8 9.65 3.74 -3.20
N ALA A 9 8.41 4.21 -3.32
CA ALA A 9 7.57 4.58 -2.19
C ALA A 9 7.17 3.35 -1.34
N ALA A 10 6.92 2.20 -1.96
CA ALA A 10 6.60 0.95 -1.25
C ALA A 10 7.75 0.40 -0.39
N VAL A 11 9.00 0.74 -0.73
CA VAL A 11 10.21 0.26 -0.05
C VAL A 11 10.73 1.29 0.95
N THR A 12 10.65 2.59 0.63
CA THR A 12 11.26 3.65 1.44
C THR A 12 10.32 4.27 2.47
N ASN A 13 9.00 4.13 2.28
CA ASN A 13 8.01 4.68 3.19
C ASN A 13 7.26 3.59 3.93
N VAL A 14 6.81 3.93 5.14
CA VAL A 14 5.97 3.08 5.98
C VAL A 14 4.54 3.59 5.83
N PRO A 15 3.75 3.04 4.88
CA PRO A 15 2.39 3.52 4.65
C PRO A 15 1.55 3.41 5.92
N ARG A 16 0.71 4.42 6.14
CA ARG A 16 -0.26 4.42 7.24
C ARG A 16 -1.65 4.32 6.65
N LEU A 17 -2.43 3.36 7.15
CA LEU A 17 -3.85 3.24 6.80
C LEU A 17 -4.66 4.44 7.31
N THR A 18 -4.15 5.15 8.32
CA THR A 18 -4.74 6.37 8.87
C THR A 18 -3.68 7.44 9.11
N GLY A 19 -3.93 8.64 8.59
CA GLY A 19 -3.10 9.82 8.81
C GLY A 19 -1.88 9.94 7.89
N PRO A 20 -1.14 11.06 7.97
CA PRO A 20 -0.09 11.39 7.03
C PRO A 20 1.19 10.58 7.28
N LEU A 21 1.96 10.37 6.20
CA LEU A 21 3.33 9.88 6.30
C LEU A 21 4.19 10.86 7.08
N LYS A 22 5.01 10.34 8.00
CA LYS A 22 6.03 11.13 8.73
C LYS A 22 7.32 11.30 7.92
N ALA A 23 7.63 10.33 7.05
CA ALA A 23 8.83 10.35 6.21
C ALA A 23 8.61 11.10 4.88
N ALA A 24 9.70 11.49 4.22
CA ALA A 24 9.70 12.08 2.88
C ALA A 24 8.82 13.35 2.72
N ARG A 25 8.82 14.22 3.73
CA ARG A 25 8.08 15.50 3.73
C ARG A 25 8.37 16.36 2.51
N SER A 26 9.62 16.42 2.04
CA SER A 26 10.01 17.18 0.85
C SER A 26 9.25 16.73 -0.40
N ILE A 27 9.07 15.41 -0.59
CA ILE A 27 8.32 14.85 -1.72
C ILE A 27 6.85 15.25 -1.63
N GLN A 28 6.25 15.16 -0.44
CA GLN A 28 4.85 15.60 -0.24
C GLN A 28 4.69 17.11 -0.54
N VAL A 29 5.67 17.94 -0.14
CA VAL A 29 5.67 19.37 -0.47
C VAL A 29 5.75 19.58 -1.98
N SER A 30 6.59 18.85 -2.70
CA SER A 30 6.67 18.91 -4.17
C SER A 30 5.34 18.51 -4.84
N ILE A 31 4.68 17.46 -4.35
CA ILE A 31 3.34 17.06 -4.83
C ILE A 31 2.32 18.20 -4.59
N ASN A 32 2.34 18.81 -3.40
CA ASN A 32 1.44 19.91 -3.06
C ASN A 32 1.68 21.14 -3.95
N ASN A 33 2.95 21.44 -4.27
CA ASN A 33 3.29 22.56 -5.15
C ASN A 33 2.85 22.30 -6.60
N ALA A 34 2.99 21.06 -7.07
CA ALA A 34 2.44 20.67 -8.37
C ALA A 34 0.91 20.82 -8.41
N ALA A 35 0.20 20.38 -7.37
CA ALA A 35 -1.25 20.55 -7.25
C ALA A 35 -1.68 22.02 -7.27
N ARG A 36 -0.94 22.88 -6.56
CA ARG A 36 -1.16 24.34 -6.58
C ARG A 36 -0.94 24.95 -7.95
N SER A 37 0.11 24.54 -8.65
CA SER A 37 0.41 25.02 -10.01
C SER A 37 -0.71 24.64 -10.98
N LEU A 38 -1.18 23.39 -10.95
CA LEU A 38 -2.28 22.91 -11.80
C LEU A 38 -3.59 23.67 -11.57
N LEU A 39 -3.88 24.03 -10.32
CA LEU A 39 -5.12 24.72 -9.95
C LEU A 39 -5.00 26.24 -9.95
N GLY A 40 -3.81 26.80 -10.23
CA GLY A 40 -3.55 28.24 -10.16
C GLY A 40 -3.68 28.85 -8.75
N VAL A 41 -3.51 28.04 -7.69
CA VAL A 41 -3.73 28.47 -6.30
C VAL A 41 -2.40 28.88 -5.65
N ARG A 42 -2.40 30.02 -4.94
CA ARG A 42 -1.21 30.48 -4.21
C ARG A 42 -1.03 29.73 -2.89
N ALA A 43 0.21 29.68 -2.39
CA ALA A 43 0.49 29.11 -1.07
C ALA A 43 -0.24 29.85 0.06
N SER A 44 -0.45 31.16 -0.09
CA SER A 44 -1.16 32.03 0.85
C SER A 44 -2.68 31.81 0.90
N SER A 45 -3.26 31.00 0.01
CA SER A 45 -4.70 30.76 -0.01
C SER A 45 -5.19 29.81 1.10
N HIS A 46 -4.31 29.36 2.01
CA HIS A 46 -4.62 28.52 3.18
C HIS A 46 -5.57 27.34 2.90
N VAL A 47 -5.41 26.70 1.74
CA VAL A 47 -6.24 25.56 1.35
C VAL A 47 -5.78 24.28 2.05
N TRP A 48 -6.73 23.52 2.58
CA TRP A 48 -6.51 22.18 3.12
C TRP A 48 -5.87 21.26 2.07
N ILE A 49 -4.79 20.57 2.44
CA ILE A 49 -4.00 19.76 1.50
C ILE A 49 -4.85 18.66 0.86
N ASP A 50 -5.71 18.00 1.63
CA ASP A 50 -6.56 16.92 1.11
C ASP A 50 -7.54 17.44 0.05
N ALA A 51 -8.14 18.60 0.29
CA ALA A 51 -9.02 19.26 -0.67
C ALA A 51 -8.26 19.75 -1.92
N LEU A 52 -7.04 20.26 -1.74
CA LEU A 52 -6.16 20.67 -2.83
C LEU A 52 -5.81 19.49 -3.75
N LEU A 53 -5.37 18.37 -3.16
CA LEU A 53 -5.00 17.16 -3.88
C LEU A 53 -6.19 16.52 -4.58
N HIS A 54 -7.34 16.46 -3.91
CA HIS A 54 -8.58 15.97 -4.49
C HIS A 54 -9.02 16.79 -5.71
N LYS A 55 -9.01 18.12 -5.61
CA LYS A 55 -9.34 19.01 -6.74
C LYS A 55 -8.35 18.90 -7.89
N ALA A 56 -7.06 18.68 -7.59
CA ALA A 56 -6.03 18.48 -8.61
C ALA A 56 -6.03 17.06 -9.21
N GLY A 57 -6.82 16.13 -8.67
CA GLY A 57 -6.82 14.72 -9.07
C GLY A 57 -5.52 13.99 -8.73
N LEU A 58 -4.74 14.50 -7.77
CA LEU A 58 -3.45 13.92 -7.37
C LEU A 58 -3.57 13.14 -6.05
N PRO A 59 -2.97 11.95 -5.95
CA PRO A 59 -2.90 11.23 -4.68
C PRO A 59 -1.84 11.83 -3.75
N SER A 60 -2.02 11.67 -2.45
CA SER A 60 -0.96 11.96 -1.46
C SER A 60 0.17 10.94 -1.56
N LEU A 61 1.36 11.25 -1.04
CA LEU A 61 2.47 10.30 -0.97
C LEU A 61 2.10 9.06 -0.15
N ASN A 62 1.29 9.24 0.90
CA ASN A 62 0.75 8.13 1.68
C ASN A 62 -0.15 7.24 0.81
N GLY A 63 -1.07 7.85 0.06
CA GLY A 63 -1.94 7.14 -0.87
C GLY A 63 -1.15 6.33 -1.90
N ILE A 64 -0.16 6.96 -2.54
CA ILE A 64 0.75 6.28 -3.49
C ILE A 64 1.42 5.06 -2.84
N SER A 65 1.91 5.21 -1.60
CA SER A 65 2.60 4.15 -0.86
C SER A 65 1.65 3.02 -0.48
N VAL A 66 0.46 3.33 0.04
CA VAL A 66 -0.59 2.36 0.39
C VAL A 66 -1.00 1.56 -0.85
N ARG A 67 -1.30 2.23 -1.95
CA ARG A 67 -1.70 1.57 -3.20
C ARG A 67 -0.60 0.69 -3.75
N ALA A 68 0.66 1.17 -3.73
CA ALA A 68 1.79 0.38 -4.20
C ALA A 68 1.98 -0.89 -3.36
N VAL A 69 1.99 -0.78 -2.02
CA VAL A 69 2.14 -1.95 -1.15
C VAL A 69 0.95 -2.90 -1.29
N ALA A 70 -0.28 -2.40 -1.37
CA ALA A 70 -1.48 -3.22 -1.60
C ALA A 70 -1.37 -4.03 -2.91
N MET A 71 -0.98 -3.37 -4.00
CA MET A 71 -0.84 -3.99 -5.31
C MET A 71 0.29 -5.02 -5.35
N GLU A 72 1.47 -4.71 -4.81
CA GLU A 72 2.57 -5.67 -4.76
C GLU A 72 2.23 -6.87 -3.88
N THR A 73 1.53 -6.66 -2.76
CA THR A 73 1.04 -7.75 -1.91
C THR A 73 0.06 -8.65 -2.66
N TRP A 74 -0.90 -8.05 -3.38
CA TRP A 74 -1.85 -8.81 -4.20
C TRP A 74 -1.15 -9.57 -5.34
N LYS A 75 -0.17 -8.97 -6.02
CA LYS A 75 0.64 -9.67 -7.05
C LYS A 75 1.43 -10.83 -6.47
N CYS A 76 1.95 -10.69 -5.25
CA CYS A 76 2.64 -11.79 -4.56
C CYS A 76 1.68 -12.95 -4.29
N PHE A 77 0.43 -12.66 -3.94
CA PHE A 77 -0.62 -13.67 -3.72
C PHE A 77 -1.12 -14.30 -5.02
N ALA A 78 -1.46 -13.48 -6.01
CA ALA A 78 -2.07 -13.87 -7.29
C ALA A 78 -1.04 -14.27 -8.37
N SER A 79 0.20 -14.58 -7.97
CA SER A 79 1.25 -15.02 -8.88
C SER A 79 0.77 -16.23 -9.68
N ARG A 80 0.80 -16.12 -11.01
CA ARG A 80 0.25 -17.15 -11.93
C ARG A 80 1.03 -18.47 -11.90
N ASP A 81 2.22 -18.46 -11.31
CA ASP A 81 3.18 -19.56 -11.37
C ASP A 81 3.04 -20.53 -10.18
N GLY A 82 2.10 -20.28 -9.24
CA GLY A 82 1.77 -21.17 -8.13
C GLY A 82 0.55 -20.69 -7.31
N SER A 83 -0.05 -21.56 -6.50
CA SER A 83 -1.11 -21.16 -5.56
C SER A 83 -0.55 -20.37 -4.38
N ASN A 84 -1.29 -19.36 -3.89
CA ASN A 84 -0.99 -18.61 -2.67
C ASN A 84 0.43 -18.01 -2.56
N GLY A 85 1.07 -17.68 -3.68
CA GLY A 85 2.39 -17.04 -3.69
C GLY A 85 3.59 -17.95 -3.39
N ASP A 86 3.42 -19.27 -3.40
CA ASP A 86 4.46 -20.24 -3.02
C ASP A 86 5.74 -20.19 -3.89
N ARG A 87 5.62 -19.77 -5.15
CA ARG A 87 6.76 -19.63 -6.09
C ARG A 87 7.35 -18.22 -6.17
N ASN A 88 6.76 -17.24 -5.50
CA ASN A 88 7.36 -15.92 -5.32
C ASN A 88 8.12 -15.90 -3.99
N PRO A 89 9.44 -15.61 -3.94
CA PRO A 89 10.18 -15.58 -2.67
C PRO A 89 9.55 -14.67 -1.60
N VAL A 90 9.04 -13.50 -2.01
CA VAL A 90 8.33 -12.58 -1.12
C VAL A 90 6.94 -13.11 -0.78
N GLY A 91 6.25 -13.72 -1.76
CA GLY A 91 4.97 -14.41 -1.54
C GLY A 91 5.08 -15.53 -0.52
N LYS A 92 6.12 -16.36 -0.59
CA LYS A 92 6.43 -17.43 0.36
C LYS A 92 6.70 -16.90 1.78
N ILE A 93 7.35 -15.75 1.91
CA ILE A 93 7.54 -15.10 3.22
C ILE A 93 6.21 -14.59 3.79
N LEU A 94 5.33 -14.05 2.94
CA LEU A 94 4.05 -13.46 3.36
C LEU A 94 2.95 -14.50 3.61
N PHE A 95 2.85 -15.50 2.75
CA PHE A 95 1.71 -16.43 2.65
C PHE A 95 2.09 -17.89 2.83
N GLY A 96 3.38 -18.23 2.73
CA GLY A 96 3.84 -19.60 2.87
C GLY A 96 3.56 -20.14 4.27
N ALA A 97 3.24 -21.43 4.35
CA ALA A 97 3.10 -22.11 5.62
C ALA A 97 4.45 -22.05 6.36
N GLN A 98 4.51 -21.35 7.49
CA GLN A 98 5.66 -21.46 8.39
C GLN A 98 5.73 -22.92 8.85
N GLY A 99 6.74 -23.64 8.35
CA GLY A 99 6.91 -25.07 8.58
C GLY A 99 6.78 -25.41 10.07
N GLY A 100 5.96 -26.43 10.36
CA GLY A 100 5.79 -26.99 11.70
C GLY A 100 4.67 -26.40 12.57
N ILE A 101 3.99 -25.33 12.15
CA ILE A 101 2.95 -24.70 12.98
C ILE A 101 1.56 -25.20 12.58
N ARG A 102 0.92 -25.92 13.51
CA ARG A 102 -0.48 -26.35 13.49
C ARG A 102 -1.37 -25.24 12.89
N SER A 103 -2.22 -25.59 11.92
CA SER A 103 -3.15 -24.64 11.29
C SER A 103 -3.89 -23.83 12.35
N THR A 104 -3.81 -22.51 12.24
CA THR A 104 -4.39 -21.58 13.20
C THR A 104 -5.59 -20.89 12.57
N ARG A 105 -6.51 -20.35 13.39
CA ARG A 105 -7.69 -19.63 12.86
C ARG A 105 -7.33 -18.52 11.86
N SER A 106 -6.15 -17.91 11.99
CA SER A 106 -5.63 -16.88 11.07
C SER A 106 -5.24 -17.43 9.69
N SER A 107 -4.68 -18.65 9.62
CA SER A 107 -4.32 -19.29 8.34
C SER A 107 -5.54 -19.75 7.57
N THR A 108 -6.58 -20.24 8.27
CA THR A 108 -7.89 -20.56 7.66
C THR A 108 -8.57 -19.32 7.08
N ALA A 109 -8.34 -18.14 7.66
CA ALA A 109 -8.90 -16.87 7.20
C ALA A 109 -8.06 -16.16 6.11
N GLY A 110 -6.95 -16.75 5.64
CA GLY A 110 -6.08 -16.16 4.63
C GLY A 110 -5.36 -14.86 5.06
N LEU A 111 -5.10 -14.71 6.36
CA LEU A 111 -4.41 -13.55 6.92
C LEU A 111 -2.89 -13.75 6.95
N ILE A 112 -2.13 -12.69 6.66
CA ILE A 112 -0.67 -12.69 6.76
C ILE A 112 -0.30 -12.58 8.23
N ARG A 113 0.47 -13.55 8.72
CA ARG A 113 1.14 -13.43 10.03
C ARG A 113 2.45 -12.70 9.80
N SER A 114 2.55 -11.47 10.30
CA SER A 114 3.83 -10.76 10.23
C SER A 114 4.81 -11.43 11.19
N PRO A 115 5.95 -11.97 10.72
CA PRO A 115 6.96 -12.58 11.59
C PRO A 115 7.77 -11.55 12.38
N LEU A 116 7.62 -10.26 12.05
CA LEU A 116 8.39 -9.18 12.65
C LEU A 116 7.56 -8.41 13.68
N PRO A 117 8.18 -7.90 14.75
CA PRO A 117 7.53 -6.98 15.68
C PRO A 117 6.94 -5.78 14.93
N LYS A 118 5.78 -5.29 15.38
CA LYS A 118 5.11 -4.11 14.79
C LYS A 118 5.99 -2.84 14.78
N SER A 119 7.08 -2.82 15.55
CA SER A 119 8.05 -1.74 15.61
C SER A 119 9.01 -1.69 14.40
N VAL A 120 9.17 -2.79 13.66
CA VAL A 120 10.08 -2.85 12.51
C VAL A 120 9.32 -2.51 11.24
N ALA A 121 9.58 -1.33 10.71
CA ALA A 121 8.85 -0.80 9.58
C ALA A 121 9.46 -1.31 8.25
N THR A 122 8.86 -2.36 7.69
CA THR A 122 9.31 -3.04 6.48
C THR A 122 8.15 -3.21 5.51
N PHE A 123 8.46 -3.59 4.28
CA PHE A 123 7.44 -4.01 3.31
C PHE A 123 6.55 -5.12 3.89
N VAL A 124 7.11 -6.12 4.58
CA VAL A 124 6.36 -7.26 5.14
C VAL A 124 5.37 -6.84 6.24
N THR A 125 5.77 -5.95 7.16
CA THR A 125 4.85 -5.46 8.21
C THR A 125 3.75 -4.59 7.62
N SER A 126 4.07 -3.77 6.61
CA SER A 126 3.11 -2.92 5.90
C SER A 126 2.13 -3.72 5.04
N ALA A 127 2.64 -4.72 4.30
CA ALA A 127 1.85 -5.66 3.51
C ALA A 127 0.88 -6.44 4.39
N ALA A 128 1.35 -6.96 5.52
CA ALA A 128 0.50 -7.67 6.49
C ALA A 128 -0.62 -6.77 7.03
N ALA A 129 -0.31 -5.53 7.41
CA ALA A 129 -1.31 -4.59 7.91
C ALA A 129 -2.39 -4.27 6.86
N ILE A 130 -1.97 -3.92 5.64
CA ILE A 130 -2.87 -3.56 4.54
C ILE A 130 -3.74 -4.76 4.14
N TRP A 131 -3.12 -5.92 3.91
CA TRP A 131 -3.82 -7.15 3.51
C TRP A 131 -4.85 -7.61 4.55
N ASN A 132 -4.46 -7.62 5.82
CA ASN A 132 -5.35 -8.07 6.90
C ASN A 132 -6.51 -7.09 7.13
N SER A 133 -6.29 -5.79 6.85
CA SER A 133 -7.34 -4.77 6.96
C SER A 133 -8.36 -4.80 5.81
N SER A 134 -8.06 -5.44 4.68
CA SER A 134 -8.91 -5.40 3.48
C SER A 134 -9.32 -6.80 3.00
N PRO A 135 -10.52 -7.28 3.40
CA PRO A 135 -11.13 -8.49 2.83
C PRO A 135 -11.40 -8.35 1.32
N GLN A 136 -11.70 -7.14 0.85
CA GLN A 136 -11.97 -6.87 -0.56
C GLN A 136 -10.74 -7.11 -1.44
N LEU A 137 -9.55 -6.75 -0.94
CA LEU A 137 -8.29 -6.96 -1.65
C LEU A 137 -8.00 -8.47 -1.80
N ARG A 138 -8.34 -9.26 -0.78
CA ARG A 138 -8.22 -10.73 -0.79
C ARG A 138 -9.16 -11.40 -1.80
N ASN A 139 -10.36 -10.86 -1.93
CA ASN A 139 -11.39 -11.43 -2.81
C ASN A 139 -11.26 -10.98 -4.28
N ALA A 140 -10.38 -10.02 -4.57
CA ALA A 140 -10.15 -9.54 -5.93
C ALA A 140 -9.54 -10.65 -6.80
N LYS A 141 -10.19 -10.98 -7.92
CA LYS A 141 -9.77 -12.05 -8.84
C LYS A 141 -8.88 -11.51 -9.96
N THR A 142 -9.06 -10.24 -10.31
CA THR A 142 -8.32 -9.61 -11.40
C THR A 142 -7.43 -8.48 -10.88
N MET A 143 -6.35 -8.21 -11.61
CA MET A 143 -5.44 -7.11 -11.29
C MET A 143 -6.17 -5.75 -11.30
N ARG A 144 -7.19 -5.60 -12.16
CA ARG A 144 -8.02 -4.39 -12.22
C ARG A 144 -8.87 -4.23 -10.96
N GLU A 145 -9.54 -5.28 -10.50
CA GLU A 145 -10.30 -5.26 -9.24
C GLU A 145 -9.40 -4.91 -8.05
N ALA A 146 -8.23 -5.55 -7.97
CA ALA A 146 -7.26 -5.27 -6.92
C ALA A 146 -6.80 -3.82 -6.93
N HIS A 147 -6.59 -3.23 -8.10
CA HIS A 147 -6.22 -1.82 -8.23
C HIS A 147 -7.33 -0.86 -7.79
N VAL A 148 -8.59 -1.17 -8.10
CA VAL A 148 -9.74 -0.38 -7.64
C VAL A 148 -9.84 -0.42 -6.12
N VAL A 149 -9.70 -1.60 -5.51
CA VAL A 149 -9.69 -1.74 -4.04
C VAL A 149 -8.47 -1.04 -3.43
N ALA A 150 -7.29 -1.17 -4.02
CA ALA A 150 -6.09 -0.50 -3.52
C ALA A 150 -6.24 1.03 -3.52
N LYS A 151 -6.97 1.59 -4.50
CA LYS A 151 -7.31 3.01 -4.55
C LYS A 151 -8.29 3.43 -3.46
N SER A 152 -9.24 2.58 -3.06
CA SER A 152 -10.19 2.91 -1.97
C SER A 152 -9.57 2.84 -0.57
N LEU A 153 -8.38 2.23 -0.44
CA LEU A 153 -7.60 2.20 0.80
C LEU A 153 -6.81 3.50 1.04
N GLU A 154 -6.72 4.38 0.03
CA GLU A 154 -6.14 5.72 0.17
C GLU A 154 -7.17 6.63 0.85
N LYS A 155 -7.14 6.67 2.18
CA LYS A 155 -7.90 7.66 2.96
C LYS A 155 -7.06 8.89 3.23
#